data_AF-A0A5C4L870-F1
#
_entry.id   AF-A0A5C4L870-F1
#
_cell.length_a   1.000
_cell.length_b   1.000
_cell.length_c   1.000
_cell.angle_alpha   90.00
_cell.angle_beta   90.00
_cell.angle_gamma   90.00
#
_symmetry.space_group_name_H-M   'P 1'
#
loop_
_entity.id
_entity.type
_entity.pdbx_description
1 polymer ?
#
loop_
_entity_poly.entity_id
_entity_poly.type
_entity_poly.pdbx_seq_one_letter_code
_entity_poly.pdbx_strand_id
1 'polypeptide(L)' 'DGGKVRVRTLTLPDSYQDHDTPERMYAEAGLDAASIVKVVEGVLPARPETKAASNVVSVARRQR' A
#
# COMPACT_ATOMS: atom_id res chain seq x y z
N ASP A 1 12.06 -11.54 8.23
CA ASP A 1 12.67 -10.40 8.95
C ASP A 1 12.07 -10.33 10.35
N GLY A 2 12.86 -10.55 11.40
CA GLY A 2 12.40 -10.63 12.80
C GLY A 2 12.02 -9.27 13.43
N GLY A 3 11.04 -8.56 12.85
CA GLY A 3 10.46 -7.34 13.43
C GLY A 3 11.26 -6.05 13.23
N LYS A 4 12.23 -6.02 12.30
CA LYS A 4 13.03 -4.82 11.99
C LYS A 4 12.38 -4.00 10.87
N VAL A 5 12.25 -2.69 11.06
CA VAL A 5 11.78 -1.76 10.02
C VAL A 5 12.82 -1.72 8.88
N ARG A 6 12.37 -1.97 7.65
CA ARG A 6 13.19 -1.86 6.43
C ARG A 6 12.80 -0.60 5.69
N VAL A 7 13.72 0.36 5.60
CA VAL A 7 13.53 1.58 4.81
C VAL A 7 14.02 1.32 3.39
N ARG A 8 13.17 1.60 2.40
CA ARG A 8 13.53 1.60 0.97
C ARG A 8 13.00 2.89 0.36
N THR A 9 13.84 3.59 -0.37
CA THR A 9 13.50 4.89 -0.98
C THR A 9 13.13 4.71 -2.44
N LEU A 10 12.14 5.47 -2.90
CA LEU A 10 11.87 5.71 -4.31
C LEU A 10 12.43 7.07 -4.67
N THR A 11 13.18 7.15 -5.75
CA THR A 11 13.87 8.36 -6.20
C THR A 11 13.61 8.58 -7.68
N LEU A 12 13.80 9.82 -8.12
CA LEU A 12 13.76 10.14 -9.54
C LEU A 12 14.82 9.31 -10.28
N PRO A 13 14.50 8.67 -11.41
CA PRO A 13 15.47 7.93 -12.20
C PRO A 13 16.49 8.88 -12.82
N ASP A 14 17.71 8.38 -13.00
CA ASP A 14 18.77 9.07 -13.74
C ASP A 14 18.55 8.93 -15.25
N SER A 15 17.45 9.53 -15.73
CA SER A 15 17.05 9.58 -17.12
C SER A 15 16.45 10.94 -17.43
N TYR A 16 16.63 11.41 -18.66
CA TYR A 16 15.97 12.62 -19.12
C TYR A 16 14.44 12.41 -19.13
N GLN A 17 13.70 13.40 -18.63
CA GLN A 17 12.24 13.46 -18.62
C GLN A 17 11.78 14.65 -19.44
N ASP A 18 10.74 14.44 -20.24
CA ASP A 18 10.16 15.53 -21.01
C ASP A 18 9.39 16.50 -20.11
N HIS A 19 9.35 17.78 -20.50
CA HIS A 19 8.60 18.77 -19.75
C HIS A 19 7.10 18.66 -20.04
N ASP A 20 6.31 18.46 -19.00
CA ASP A 20 4.85 18.41 -19.06
C ASP A 20 4.30 18.92 -17.72
N THR A 21 3.00 18.74 -17.50
CA THR A 21 2.35 18.83 -16.20
C THR A 21 3.05 17.95 -15.15
N PRO A 22 3.17 18.41 -13.89
CA PRO A 22 3.81 17.66 -12.83
C PRO A 22 3.26 16.23 -12.67
N GLU A 23 1.95 16.05 -12.82
CA GLU A 23 1.30 14.75 -12.71
C GLU A 23 1.83 13.76 -13.74
N ARG A 24 2.02 14.20 -14.98
CA ARG A 24 2.57 13.36 -16.06
C ARG A 24 4.05 13.08 -15.87
N MET A 25 4.82 14.07 -15.43
CA MET A 25 6.24 13.90 -15.12
C MET A 25 6.46 12.84 -14.01
N TYR A 26 5.67 12.88 -12.93
CA TYR A 26 5.78 11.89 -11.87
C TYR A 26 5.29 10.50 -12.29
N ALA A 27 4.27 10.42 -13.15
CA ALA A 27 3.83 9.15 -13.72
C ALA A 27 4.92 8.53 -14.61
N GLU A 28 5.60 9.32 -15.44
CA GLU A 28 6.73 8.87 -16.25
C GLU A 28 7.89 8.36 -15.38
N ALA A 29 8.18 9.05 -14.28
CA ALA A 29 9.18 8.63 -13.30
C ALA A 29 8.76 7.41 -12.44
N GLY A 30 7.51 6.93 -12.55
CA GLY A 30 6.99 5.85 -11.71
C GLY A 30 6.80 6.24 -10.23
N LEU A 31 6.67 7.54 -9.97
CA LEU A 31 6.45 8.13 -8.63
C LEU A 31 4.99 8.55 -8.40
N ASP A 32 4.07 8.08 -9.24
CA ASP A 32 2.63 8.24 -9.03
C ASP A 32 2.07 7.19 -8.05
N ALA A 33 0.84 7.43 -7.57
CA ALA A 33 0.19 6.60 -6.57
C ALA A 33 0.08 5.12 -6.96
N ALA A 34 -0.27 4.81 -8.22
CA ALA A 34 -0.44 3.43 -8.66
C ALA A 34 0.92 2.71 -8.75
N SER A 35 1.94 3.37 -9.27
CA SER A 35 3.30 2.83 -9.33
C SER A 35 3.89 2.61 -7.94
N ILE A 36 3.70 3.53 -6.99
CA ILE A 36 4.14 3.36 -5.60
C ILE A 36 3.50 2.13 -4.97
N VAL A 37 2.17 1.95 -5.12
CA VAL A 37 1.47 0.77 -4.58
C VAL A 37 2.03 -0.51 -5.18
N LYS A 38 2.25 -0.55 -6.50
CA LYS A 38 2.83 -1.71 -7.17
C LYS A 38 4.22 -2.07 -6.63
N VAL A 39 5.08 -1.08 -6.39
CA VAL A 39 6.41 -1.32 -5.79
C VAL A 39 6.26 -1.86 -4.37
N VAL A 40 5.37 -1.26 -3.58
CA VAL A 40 5.11 -1.71 -2.20
C VAL A 40 4.63 -3.15 -2.17
N GLU A 41 3.68 -3.53 -3.03
CA GLU A 41 3.19 -4.90 -3.16
C GLU A 41 4.27 -5.88 -3.59
N GLY A 42 5.16 -5.48 -4.51
CA GLY A 42 6.30 -6.31 -4.92
C GLY A 42 7.38 -6.51 -3.86
N VAL A 43 7.48 -5.58 -2.90
CA VAL A 43 8.50 -5.59 -1.84
C VAL A 43 7.99 -6.23 -0.55
N LEU A 44 6.71 -6.06 -0.23
CA LEU A 44 6.14 -6.59 0.99
C LEU A 44 5.87 -8.09 0.86
N PRO A 45 6.15 -8.89 1.91
CA PRO A 45 5.74 -10.28 1.93
C PRO A 45 4.20 -10.37 1.93
N ALA A 46 3.68 -11.49 1.43
CA ALA A 46 2.25 -11.79 1.50
C ALA A 46 1.74 -11.59 2.93
N ARG A 47 0.68 -10.79 3.08
CA ARG A 47 0.06 -10.56 4.38
C ARG A 47 -0.49 -11.90 4.88
N PRO A 48 -0.13 -12.35 6.10
CA PRO A 48 -0.81 -13.49 6.69
C PRO A 48 -2.29 -13.14 6.84
N GLU A 49 -3.15 -14.02 6.33
CA GLU A 49 -4.60 -13.86 6.32
C GLU A 49 -5.16 -13.77 7.74
N THR A 50 -5.41 -12.53 8.19
CA THR A 50 -6.10 -12.28 9.46
C THR A 50 -7.59 -12.52 9.24
N LYS A 51 -8.10 -13.67 9.69
CA LYS A 51 -9.55 -13.93 9.76
C LYS A 51 -10.22 -12.80 10.55
N ALA A 52 -11.17 -12.10 9.92
CA ALA A 52 -11.94 -11.05 10.57
C ALA A 52 -12.74 -11.64 11.74
N ALA A 53 -12.44 -11.22 12.96
CA ALA A 53 -13.19 -11.61 14.14
C ALA A 53 -14.52 -10.84 14.16
N SER A 54 -15.58 -11.45 13.63
CA SER A 54 -16.94 -10.93 13.73
C SER A 54 -17.56 -11.36 15.06
N ASN A 55 -17.44 -10.53 16.08
CA ASN A 55 -18.17 -10.73 17.34
C ASN A 55 -19.45 -9.88 17.33
N VAL A 56 -20.51 -10.39 16.70
CA VAL A 56 -21.86 -9.83 16.83
C VAL A 56 -22.62 -10.68 17.85
N VAL A 57 -22.86 -10.14 19.05
CA VAL A 57 -23.67 -10.79 20.08
C VAL A 57 -25.09 -10.24 20.00
N SER A 58 -26.03 -11.04 19.48
CA SER A 58 -27.45 -10.73 19.49
C SER A 58 -28.03 -10.99 20.89
N VAL A 59 -28.43 -9.93 21.59
CA VAL A 59 -29.13 -10.08 22.88
C VAL A 59 -30.61 -10.33 22.61
N ALA A 60 -31.06 -11.57 22.78
CA ALA A 60 -32.49 -11.89 22.76
C ALA A 60 -33.17 -11.28 24.00
N ARG A 61 -34.14 -10.38 23.78
CA ARG A 61 -34.98 -9.81 24.83
C ARG A 61 -35.84 -10.93 25.46
N ARG A 62 -35.64 -11.19 26.75
CA ARG A 62 -36.45 -12.11 27.55
C ARG A 62 -37.85 -11.51 27.74
N GLN A 63 -38.88 -12.16 27.20
CA GLN A 63 -40.28 -11.83 27.46
C GLN A 63 -40.61 -12.07 28.95
N ARG A 64 -41.39 -11.16 29.54
CA ARG A 64 -42.11 -11.37 30.80
C ARG A 64 -43.52 -11.85 30.48
#